data_AF-A0AA96Y847-F1
#
_entry.id   AF-A0AA96Y847-F1
#
_cell.length_a   1.000
_cell.length_b   1.000
_cell.length_c   1.000
_cell.angle_alpha   90.00
_cell.angle_beta   90.00
_cell.angle_gamma   90.00
#
_symmetry.space_group_name_H-M   'P 1'
#
loop_
_entity.id
_entity.type
_entity.pdbx_description
1 polymer ?
#
loop_
_entity_poly.entity_id
_entity_poly.type
_entity_poly.pdbx_seq_one_letter_code
_entity_poly.pdbx_strand_id
1 'polypeptide(L)' 'MSLFENVATDKARIVAYCTHDMKRKLEKLADLRFRSVSNLIEAVLAEEIARAEASGELPPSDQGK' A
#
# COMPACT_ATOMS: atom_id res chain seq x y z
N MET A 1 -24.37 0.30 -9.20
CA MET A 1 -23.40 -0.67 -9.73
C MET A 1 -22.00 -0.11 -9.48
N SER A 2 -21.17 -0.83 -8.73
CA SER A 2 -19.85 -0.39 -8.32
C SER A 2 -18.90 -0.42 -9.54
N LEU A 3 -18.35 0.74 -9.92
CA LEU A 3 -17.45 0.93 -11.08
C LEU A 3 -16.09 0.19 -10.96
N PHE A 4 -15.93 -0.74 -10.02
CA PHE A 4 -14.62 -1.26 -9.60
C PHE A 4 -14.47 -2.78 -9.69
N GLU A 5 -15.41 -3.51 -10.30
CA GLU A 5 -15.41 -4.99 -10.34
C GLU A 5 -14.48 -5.61 -11.42
N ASN A 6 -13.80 -4.84 -12.27
CA ASN A 6 -13.04 -5.39 -13.40
C ASN A 6 -11.57 -4.93 -13.44
N VAL A 7 -10.81 -5.15 -12.38
CA VAL A 7 -9.34 -5.20 -12.48
C VAL A 7 -8.91 -6.60 -12.10
N ALA A 8 -8.41 -7.37 -13.07
CA ALA A 8 -7.92 -8.73 -12.84
C ALA A 8 -6.64 -8.68 -11.99
N THR A 9 -6.80 -8.67 -10.68
CA THR A 9 -5.70 -8.77 -9.71
C THR A 9 -6.08 -9.73 -8.60
N ASP A 10 -5.13 -10.54 -8.20
CA ASP A 10 -5.17 -11.44 -7.04
C ASP A 10 -4.79 -10.73 -5.72
N LYS A 11 -4.42 -9.44 -5.79
CA LYS A 11 -4.01 -8.66 -4.62
C LYS A 11 -5.22 -8.23 -3.77
N ALA A 12 -5.06 -8.29 -2.45
CA ALA A 12 -6.02 -7.73 -1.50
C ALA A 12 -6.14 -6.20 -1.66
N ARG A 13 -7.36 -5.67 -1.58
CA ARG A 13 -7.65 -4.24 -1.78
C ARG A 13 -7.65 -3.48 -0.46
N ILE A 14 -6.92 -2.37 -0.41
CA ILE A 14 -6.98 -1.38 0.68
C ILE A 14 -7.64 -0.10 0.16
N VAL A 15 -8.61 0.43 0.90
CA VAL A 15 -9.24 1.73 0.62
C VAL A 15 -9.07 2.62 1.84
N ALA A 16 -8.48 3.80 1.64
CA ALA A 16 -8.25 4.76 2.71
C ALA A 16 -8.52 6.19 2.23
N TYR A 17 -9.05 7.02 3.12
CA TYR A 17 -9.17 8.46 2.90
C TYR A 17 -7.90 9.17 3.38
N CYS A 18 -7.47 10.19 2.66
CA CYS A 18 -6.37 11.06 3.03
C CYS A 18 -6.68 12.51 2.64
N THR A 19 -5.90 13.45 3.15
CA THR A 19 -6.05 14.86 2.77
C THR A 19 -5.68 15.06 1.31
N HIS A 20 -6.28 16.08 0.67
CA HIS A 20 -5.96 16.42 -0.72
C HIS A 20 -4.48 16.76 -0.92
N ASP A 21 -3.85 17.45 0.04
CA ASP A 21 -2.43 17.77 -0.02
C ASP A 21 -1.56 16.50 0.00
N MET A 22 -1.87 15.54 0.86
CA MET A 22 -1.17 14.27 0.94
C MET A 22 -1.28 13.49 -0.37
N LYS A 23 -2.50 13.37 -0.92
CA LYS A 23 -2.72 12.70 -2.22
C LYS A 23 -1.86 13.32 -3.33
N ARG A 24 -1.90 14.65 -3.46
CA ARG A 24 -1.11 15.39 -4.45
C ARG A 24 0.39 15.17 -4.29
N LYS A 25 0.89 15.15 -3.05
CA LYS A 25 2.31 14.90 -2.77
C LYS A 25 2.70 13.45 -3.11
N LEU A 26 1.84 12.48 -2.82
CA LEU A 26 2.06 11.07 -3.19
C LEU A 26 2.11 10.88 -4.71
N GLU A 27 1.18 11.50 -5.45
CA GLU A 27 1.18 11.46 -6.92
C GLU A 27 2.48 12.02 -7.50
N LYS A 28 2.91 13.22 -7.06
CA LYS A 28 4.19 13.82 -7.48
C LYS A 28 5.39 12.94 -7.13
N LEU A 29 5.40 12.35 -5.93
CA LEU A 29 6.50 11.50 -5.49
C LEU A 29 6.57 10.20 -6.30
N ALA A 30 5.42 9.63 -6.65
CA ALA A 30 5.33 8.44 -7.49
C ALA A 30 5.88 8.73 -8.90
N ASP A 31 5.47 9.86 -9.49
CA ASP A 31 5.95 10.32 -10.81
C ASP A 31 7.47 10.51 -10.84
N LEU A 32 8.04 11.21 -9.84
CA LEU A 32 9.49 11.42 -9.73
C LEU A 32 10.29 10.11 -9.62
N ARG A 33 9.64 9.04 -9.16
CA ARG A 33 10.23 7.70 -8.99
C ARG A 33 9.85 6.75 -10.13
N PHE A 34 9.22 7.25 -11.20
CA PHE A 34 8.78 6.47 -12.36
C PHE A 34 7.92 5.25 -11.98
N ARG A 35 7.00 5.41 -11.02
CA ARG A 35 6.13 4.32 -10.54
C ARG A 35 4.71 4.79 -10.25
N SER A 36 3.79 3.84 -10.08
CA SER A 36 2.41 4.15 -9.68
C SER A 36 2.31 4.52 -8.19
N VAL A 37 1.28 5.26 -7.81
CA VAL A 37 0.96 5.56 -6.40
C VAL A 37 0.71 4.26 -5.61
N SER A 38 0.02 3.29 -6.20
CA SER A 38 -0.22 1.99 -5.57
C SER A 38 1.07 1.22 -5.29
N ASN A 39 2.04 1.19 -6.23
CA ASN A 39 3.34 0.58 -5.95
C ASN A 39 4.16 1.38 -4.94
N LEU A 40 4.01 2.72 -4.90
CA LEU A 40 4.63 3.54 -3.86
C LEU A 40 4.10 3.18 -2.47
N ILE A 41 2.79 3.07 -2.32
CA ILE A 41 2.15 2.69 -1.06
C ILE A 41 2.55 1.27 -0.67
N GLU A 42 2.50 0.32 -1.60
CA GLU A 42 2.88 -1.08 -1.36
C GLU A 42 4.31 -1.19 -0.81
N ALA A 43 5.28 -0.47 -1.39
CA ALA A 43 6.66 -0.48 -0.92
C ALA A 43 6.82 0.11 0.50
N VAL A 44 6.10 1.19 0.81
CA VAL A 44 6.13 1.80 2.15
C VAL A 44 5.49 0.88 3.19
N LEU A 45 4.37 0.25 2.86
CA LEU A 45 3.70 -0.70 3.75
C LEU A 45 4.56 -1.94 4.01
N ALA A 46 5.21 -2.48 2.98
CA ALA A 46 6.13 -3.61 3.13
C ALA A 46 7.32 -3.28 4.05
N GLU A 47 7.91 -2.09 3.89
CA GLU A 47 9.01 -1.64 4.77
C GLU A 47 8.55 -1.48 6.22
N GLU A 48 7.36 -0.93 6.44
CA GLU A 48 6.83 -0.74 7.78
C GLU A 48 6.48 -2.06 8.47
N ILE A 49 5.91 -3.02 7.74
CA ILE A 49 5.67 -4.39 8.23
C ILE A 49 6.99 -5.05 8.59
N ALA A 50 8.00 -5.01 7.70
CA ALA A 50 9.30 -5.61 7.96
C ALA A 50 9.99 -4.99 9.19
N ARG A 51 9.83 -3.68 9.41
CA ARG A 51 10.33 -3.00 10.61
C ARG A 51 9.63 -3.52 11.87
N ALA A 52 8.30 -3.64 11.83
CA ALA A 52 7.51 -4.14 12.95
C ALA A 52 7.79 -5.62 13.26
N GLU A 53 8.02 -6.44 12.24
CA GLU A 53 8.45 -7.84 12.41
C GLU A 53 9.84 -7.94 13.04
N ALA A 54 10.78 -7.11 12.58
CA ALA A 54 12.15 -7.10 13.09
C ALA A 54 12.26 -6.57 14.54
N SER A 55 11.38 -5.65 14.94
CA SER A 55 11.31 -5.14 16.32
C SER A 55 10.58 -6.09 17.28
N GLY A 56 9.88 -7.10 16.75
CA GLY A 56 8.98 -7.96 17.52
C GLY A 56 7.65 -7.30 17.89
N GLU A 57 7.36 -6.11 17.35
CA GLU A 57 6.05 -5.44 17.51
C GLU A 57 4.94 -6.19 16.78
N LEU A 58 5.25 -6.69 15.58
CA LEU A 58 4.40 -7.62 14.85
C LEU A 58 5.00 -9.02 14.97
N PRO A 59 4.29 -10.00 15.56
CA PRO A 59 4.79 -11.37 15.59
C PRO A 59 4.95 -11.88 14.14
N PRO A 60 6.01 -12.65 13.83
CA PRO A 60 6.15 -13.26 12.51
C PRO A 60 4.90 -14.10 12.26
N SER A 61 4.21 -13.80 11.16
CA SER A 61 2.90 -14.39 10.88
C SER A 61 2.95 -15.93 10.94
N ASP A 62 2.11 -16.49 11.81
CA ASP A 62 1.69 -17.89 11.76
C ASP A 62 1.00 -18.10 10.41
N GLN A 63 1.40 -19.12 9.66
CA GLN A 63 0.81 -19.43 8.35
C GLN A 63 -0.66 -19.80 8.53
N GLY A 64 -1.55 -18.81 8.40
CA GLY A 64 -2.94 -18.93 8.81
C GLY A 64 -3.94 -18.48 7.76
N LYS A 65 -4.21 -19.39 6.81
CA LYS A 65 -5.30 -19.46 5.82
C LYS A 65 -5.16 -18.71 4.50
#